data_AF-A0A523WFM5-F1
#
_entry.id   AF-A0A523WFM5-F1
#
_cell.length_a   1.000
_cell.length_b   1.000
_cell.length_c   1.000
_cell.angle_alpha   90.00
_cell.angle_beta   90.00
_cell.angle_gamma   90.00
#
_symmetry.space_group_name_H-M   'P 1'
#
loop_
_entity.id
_entity.type
_entity.pdbx_description
1 polymer ?
#
loop_
_entity_poly.entity_id
_entity_poly.type
_entity_poly.pdbx_seq_one_letter_code
_entity_poly.pdbx_strand_id
1 'polypeptide(L)'
;MPLIRGEKEKGTQLIFSERIEGRRSCKIYTTIQDSLKFILNRYKDGGSEEELYNLARDPGEKVNLWEEREEYLRIKSRCEDFIDSLGGAGFGEESEFDPQTMEKLKAMGYLW
;
A
#
# COMPACT_ATOMS: atom_id res chain seq x y z
N MET A 1 1.89 8.12 13.53
CA MET A 1 0.84 8.69 12.66
C MET A 1 0.87 7.96 11.33
N PRO A 2 -0.26 7.52 10.75
CA PRO A 2 -0.25 6.84 9.46
C PRO A 2 0.01 7.85 8.32
N LEU A 3 0.94 7.54 7.44
CA LEU A 3 1.16 8.28 6.20
C LEU A 3 0.13 7.79 5.17
N ILE A 4 -0.75 8.69 4.70
CA ILE A 4 -1.73 8.38 3.65
C ILE A 4 -1.33 9.14 2.40
N ARG A 5 -1.04 8.42 1.32
CA ARG A 5 -0.74 9.00 0.00
C ARG A 5 -1.78 8.48 -0.99
N GLY A 6 -2.48 9.38 -1.67
CA GLY A 6 -3.55 8.99 -2.58
C GLY A 6 -3.47 9.73 -3.91
N GLU A 7 -3.66 8.99 -4.99
CA GLU A 7 -3.80 9.53 -6.34
C GLU A 7 -5.23 9.29 -6.84
N LYS A 8 -5.82 10.32 -7.46
CA LYS A 8 -7.19 10.27 -7.96
C LYS A 8 -7.16 10.60 -9.44
N GLU A 9 -7.28 9.58 -10.28
CA GLU A 9 -7.26 9.71 -11.73
C GLU A 9 -8.58 9.19 -12.28
N LYS A 10 -9.29 10.00 -13.10
CA LYS A 10 -10.62 9.76 -13.72
C LYS A 10 -11.28 8.41 -13.34
N GLY A 11 -12.07 8.40 -12.27
CA GLY A 11 -12.87 7.23 -11.84
C GLY A 11 -12.11 6.14 -11.07
N THR A 12 -10.80 6.32 -10.86
CA THR A 12 -9.92 5.43 -10.12
C THR A 12 -9.35 6.18 -8.91
N GLN A 13 -9.38 5.52 -7.75
CA GLN A 13 -8.81 6.04 -6.52
C GLN A 13 -7.79 5.04 -5.99
N LEU A 14 -6.55 5.50 -5.88
CA LEU A 14 -5.42 4.75 -5.35
C LEU A 14 -5.08 5.32 -3.98
N ILE A 15 -4.96 4.46 -2.97
CA ILE A 15 -4.69 4.85 -1.60
C ILE A 15 -3.59 3.95 -1.07
N PHE A 16 -2.52 4.56 -0.59
CA PHE A 16 -1.49 3.90 0.19
C PHE A 16 -1.64 4.31 1.66
N SER A 17 -1.57 3.34 2.55
CA SER A 17 -1.50 3.56 3.98
C SER A 17 -0.51 2.60 4.64
N GLU A 18 0.21 3.10 5.63
CA GLU A 18 1.11 2.28 6.44
C GLU A 18 0.58 2.19 7.87
N ARG A 19 0.46 0.97 8.38
CA ARG A 19 0.04 0.69 9.76
C ARG A 19 1.21 0.07 10.51
N ILE A 20 1.50 0.61 11.69
CA ILE A 20 2.53 0.09 12.60
C ILE A 20 1.80 -0.45 13.84
N GLU A 21 1.87 -1.76 14.05
CA GLU A 21 1.34 -2.44 15.25
C GLU A 21 2.50 -3.07 16.02
N GLY A 22 2.95 -2.37 17.06
CA GLY A 22 4.10 -2.79 17.87
C GLY A 22 5.39 -2.81 17.02
N ARG A 23 5.97 -4.01 16.81
CA ARG A 23 7.15 -4.22 15.94
C ARG A 23 6.81 -4.65 14.51
N ARG A 24 5.53 -4.76 14.15
CA ARG A 24 5.09 -5.18 12.81
C ARG A 24 4.59 -3.98 12.03
N SER A 25 5.13 -3.79 10.82
CA SER A 25 4.65 -2.83 9.84
C SER A 25 3.87 -3.57 8.76
N CYS A 26 2.67 -3.07 8.45
CA CYS A 26 1.84 -3.53 7.34
C CYS A 26 1.65 -2.36 6.37
N LYS A 27 1.93 -2.62 5.09
CA LYS A 27 1.68 -1.68 3.99
C LYS A 27 0.39 -2.10 3.30
N ILE A 28 -0.57 -1.19 3.29
CA ILE A 28 -1.91 -1.42 2.77
C ILE A 28 -2.08 -0.57 1.53
N TYR A 29 -2.30 -1.23 0.40
CA TYR A 29 -2.57 -0.61 -0.90
C TYR A 29 -4.03 -0.85 -1.24
N THR A 30 -4.79 0.20 -1.48
CA THR A 30 -6.19 0.12 -1.85
C THR A 30 -6.40 0.78 -3.20
N THR A 31 -6.96 0.03 -4.15
CA THR A 31 -7.34 0.51 -5.47
C THR A 31 -8.84 0.40 -5.61
N ILE A 32 -9.51 1.51 -5.94
CA ILE A 32 -10.95 1.54 -6.22
C ILE A 32 -11.15 1.95 -7.66
N GLN A 33 -11.86 1.14 -8.44
CA GLN A 33 -12.17 1.41 -9.84
C GLN A 33 -13.54 0.83 -10.19
N ASP A 34 -14.40 1.62 -10.86
CA ASP A 34 -15.67 1.14 -11.45
C ASP A 34 -16.55 0.32 -10.47
N SER A 35 -16.55 0.70 -9.19
CA SER A 35 -17.22 0.02 -8.06
C SER A 35 -16.56 -1.27 -7.56
N LEU A 36 -15.37 -1.62 -8.04
CA LEU A 36 -14.52 -2.63 -7.46
C LEU A 36 -13.51 -1.98 -6.52
N LYS A 37 -13.27 -2.61 -5.37
CA LYS A 37 -12.25 -2.21 -4.40
C LYS A 37 -11.31 -3.38 -4.18
N PHE A 38 -10.07 -3.22 -4.58
CA PHE A 38 -8.98 -4.14 -4.34
C PHE A 38 -8.13 -3.63 -3.18
N ILE A 39 -7.79 -4.51 -2.24
CA ILE A 39 -6.93 -4.22 -1.10
C ILE A 39 -5.81 -5.25 -1.12
N LEU A 40 -4.57 -4.77 -1.03
CA LEU A 40 -3.38 -5.60 -0.90
C LEU A 40 -2.66 -5.20 0.39
N ASN A 41 -2.68 -6.10 1.35
CA ASN A 41 -1.94 -6.00 2.59
C ASN A 41 -0.61 -6.72 2.40
N ARG A 42 0.51 -6.00 2.50
CA ARG A 42 1.85 -6.59 2.53
C ARG A 42 2.42 -6.47 3.93
N TYR A 43 2.99 -7.56 4.43
CA TYR A 43 3.58 -7.66 5.76
C TYR A 43 5.10 -7.80 5.67
N LYS A 44 5.81 -7.25 6.67
CA LYS A 44 7.29 -7.18 6.66
C LYS A 44 7.95 -8.57 6.66
N ASP A 45 7.27 -9.57 7.17
CA ASP A 45 7.68 -10.98 7.19
C ASP A 45 7.53 -11.68 5.82
N GLY A 46 7.09 -10.97 4.79
CA GLY A 46 6.95 -11.50 3.43
C GLY A 46 5.57 -12.09 3.11
N GLY A 47 4.65 -12.06 4.08
CA GLY A 47 3.24 -12.40 3.83
C GLY A 47 2.52 -11.32 3.02
N SER A 48 1.55 -11.75 2.21
CA SER A 48 0.61 -10.84 1.54
C SER A 48 -0.80 -11.39 1.62
N GLU A 49 -1.76 -10.52 1.87
CA GLU A 49 -3.19 -10.82 1.80
C GLU A 49 -3.84 -9.92 0.78
N GLU A 50 -4.64 -10.53 -0.08
CA GLU A 50 -5.33 -9.88 -1.19
C GLU A 50 -6.84 -9.98 -0.94
N GLU A 51 -7.51 -8.85 -1.04
CA GLU A 51 -8.95 -8.75 -0.83
C GLU A 51 -9.57 -7.98 -1.99
N LEU A 52 -10.73 -8.44 -2.44
CA LEU A 52 -11.46 -7.79 -3.51
C LEU A 52 -12.94 -7.74 -3.20
N TYR A 53 -13.52 -6.56 -3.30
CA TYR A 53 -14.93 -6.31 -3.05
C TYR A 53 -15.60 -5.62 -4.23
N ASN A 54 -16.84 -5.99 -4.51
CA ASN A 54 -17.69 -5.28 -5.46
C ASN A 54 -18.66 -4.38 -4.69
N LEU A 55 -18.31 -3.10 -4.55
CA LEU A 55 -19.09 -2.10 -3.82
C LEU A 55 -20.47 -1.81 -4.41
N ALA A 56 -20.70 -2.12 -5.70
CA ALA A 56 -22.02 -1.96 -6.30
C ALA A 56 -23.00 -3.06 -5.83
N ARG A 57 -22.50 -4.28 -5.59
CA ARG A 57 -23.30 -5.43 -5.16
C ARG A 57 -23.25 -5.65 -3.65
N ASP A 58 -22.12 -5.34 -3.04
CA ASP A 58 -21.80 -5.53 -1.64
C ASP A 58 -21.05 -4.31 -1.10
N PRO A 59 -21.75 -3.18 -0.87
CA PRO A 59 -21.16 -1.98 -0.30
C PRO A 59 -20.64 -2.19 1.14
N GLY A 60 -21.01 -3.31 1.78
CA GLY A 60 -20.58 -3.66 3.13
C GLY A 60 -19.30 -4.50 3.20
N GLU A 61 -18.66 -4.80 2.07
CA GLU A 61 -17.38 -5.53 2.01
C GLU A 61 -17.41 -6.87 2.78
N LYS A 62 -18.52 -7.60 2.67
CA LYS A 62 -18.77 -8.87 3.36
C LYS A 62 -18.23 -10.07 2.60
N VAL A 63 -18.18 -9.99 1.27
CA VAL A 63 -17.78 -11.10 0.40
C VAL A 63 -16.47 -10.76 -0.30
N ASN A 64 -15.39 -11.44 0.10
CA ASN A 64 -14.11 -11.35 -0.60
C ASN A 64 -14.18 -12.17 -1.90
N LEU A 65 -13.98 -11.50 -3.04
CA LEU A 65 -14.06 -12.04 -4.40
C LEU A 65 -12.67 -12.33 -4.99
N TRP A 66 -11.60 -12.23 -4.19
CA TRP A 66 -10.22 -12.30 -4.67
C TRP A 66 -9.90 -13.62 -5.40
N GLU A 67 -10.33 -14.75 -4.85
CA GLU A 67 -10.01 -16.07 -5.39
C GLU A 67 -10.74 -16.41 -6.70
N GLU A 68 -11.73 -15.60 -7.13
CA GLU A 68 -12.70 -16.08 -8.10
C GLU A 68 -12.56 -15.63 -9.57
N ARG A 69 -11.84 -14.57 -10.00
CA ARG A 69 -11.94 -14.18 -11.43
C ARG A 69 -10.74 -13.47 -12.07
N GLU A 70 -10.43 -13.91 -13.30
CA GLU A 70 -9.62 -13.20 -14.31
C GLU A 70 -10.10 -11.77 -14.59
N GLU A 71 -11.38 -11.48 -14.36
CA GLU A 71 -12.02 -10.17 -14.58
C GLU A 71 -11.34 -9.03 -13.79
N TYR A 72 -10.61 -9.40 -12.74
CA TYR A 72 -9.99 -8.47 -11.79
C TYR A 72 -8.47 -8.34 -11.95
N LEU A 73 -7.88 -9.00 -12.95
CA LEU A 73 -6.47 -8.82 -13.29
C LEU A 73 -6.15 -7.36 -13.63
N ARG A 74 -7.11 -6.62 -14.20
CA ARG A 74 -6.94 -5.19 -14.53
C ARG A 74 -6.77 -4.32 -13.29
N ILE A 75 -7.57 -4.53 -12.24
CA ILE A 75 -7.46 -3.72 -11.01
C ILE A 75 -6.23 -4.12 -10.20
N LYS A 76 -5.87 -5.42 -10.20
CA LYS A 76 -4.62 -5.91 -9.63
C LYS A 76 -3.41 -5.27 -10.31
N SER A 77 -3.35 -5.33 -11.65
CA SER A 77 -2.26 -4.73 -12.43
C SER A 77 -2.11 -3.23 -12.13
N ARG A 78 -3.22 -2.48 -12.03
CA ARG A 78 -3.17 -1.07 -11.64
C ARG A 78 -2.64 -0.85 -10.22
N CYS A 79 -2.98 -1.74 -9.30
CA CYS A 79 -2.43 -1.70 -7.94
C CYS A 79 -0.92 -1.95 -7.95
N GLU A 80 -0.46 -2.90 -8.76
CA GLU A 80 0.97 -3.20 -8.95
C GLU A 80 1.71 -2.04 -9.61
N ASP A 81 1.15 -1.45 -10.67
CA ASP A 81 1.68 -0.23 -11.30
C ASP A 81 1.79 0.93 -10.30
N PHE A 82 0.80 1.07 -9.41
CA PHE A 82 0.83 2.06 -8.34
C PHE A 82 1.92 1.77 -7.31
N ILE A 83 2.13 0.50 -6.94
CA ILE A 83 3.23 0.08 -6.07
C ILE A 83 4.58 0.42 -6.71
N ASP A 84 4.74 0.14 -8.00
CA ASP A 84 5.96 0.45 -8.73
C ASP A 84 6.19 1.97 -8.85
N SER A 85 5.12 2.75 -9.11
CA SER A 85 5.15 4.22 -9.09
C SER A 85 5.57 4.80 -7.74
N LEU A 86 5.19 4.14 -6.64
CA LEU A 86 5.61 4.52 -5.29
C LEU A 86 7.07 4.18 -4.98
N GLY A 87 7.82 3.60 -5.91
CA GLY A 87 9.24 3.28 -5.77
C GLY A 87 9.55 1.79 -5.63
N GLY A 88 8.61 0.92 -6.00
CA GLY A 88 8.82 -0.52 -6.03
C GLY A 88 8.58 -1.21 -4.69
N ALA A 89 8.20 -2.48 -4.82
CA ALA A 89 7.72 -3.46 -3.85
C ALA A 89 8.43 -3.61 -2.48
N GLY A 90 9.45 -2.84 -2.13
CA GLY A 90 10.11 -2.95 -0.83
C GLY A 90 9.21 -2.41 0.29
N PHE A 91 9.06 -3.15 1.38
CA PHE A 91 9.37 -2.49 2.66
C PHE A 91 10.71 -1.87 2.40
N GLY A 92 10.75 -0.55 2.17
CA GLY A 92 11.98 0.11 1.77
C GLY A 92 13.04 -0.44 2.68
N GLU A 93 14.16 -0.86 2.09
CA GLU A 93 15.43 -0.88 2.81
C GLU A 93 15.32 0.22 3.86
N GLU A 94 15.51 -0.16 5.14
CA GLU A 94 15.67 0.83 6.20
C GLU A 94 16.43 1.95 5.56
N SER A 95 15.79 3.12 5.43
CA SER A 95 16.39 4.21 4.67
C SER A 95 17.63 4.53 5.49
N GLU A 96 18.74 3.89 5.14
CA GLU A 96 20.06 4.15 5.67
C GLU A 96 20.21 5.58 5.24
N PHE A 97 19.96 6.46 6.22
CA PHE A 97 20.05 7.88 6.03
C PHE A 97 21.36 8.10 5.27
N ASP A 98 21.26 8.72 4.09
CA ASP A 98 22.43 9.03 3.29
C ASP A 98 23.52 9.57 4.23
N PRO A 99 24.78 9.14 4.11
CA PRO A 99 25.83 9.47 5.08
C PRO A 99 25.90 10.98 5.41
N GLN A 100 25.58 11.85 4.44
CA GLN A 100 25.50 13.29 4.68
C GLN A 100 24.32 13.70 5.58
N THR A 101 23.19 13.01 5.49
CA THR A 101 22.02 13.22 6.35
C THR A 101 22.30 12.73 7.77
N MET A 102 22.99 11.59 7.92
CA MET A 102 23.48 11.10 9.21
C MET A 102 24.46 12.06 9.88
N GLU A 103 25.44 12.58 9.14
CA GLU A 103 26.36 13.60 9.65
C GLU A 103 25.63 14.88 10.07
N LYS A 104 24.66 15.36 9.27
CA LYS A 104 23.86 16.54 9.64
C LYS A 104 23.04 16.31 10.91
N LEU A 105 22.45 15.12 11.07
CA LEU A 105 21.65 14.80 12.26
C LEU A 105 22.51 14.68 13.53
N LYS A 106 23.73 14.14 13.41
CA LYS A 106 24.74 14.15 14.50
C LYS A 106 25.20 15.57 14.82
N ALA A 107 25.51 16.38 13.80
CA ALA A 107 25.94 17.76 13.99
C ALA A 107 24.85 18.64 14.65
N MET A 108 23.58 18.34 14.39
CA MET A 108 22.44 19.02 14.99
C MET A 108 22.03 18.43 16.36
N GLY A 109 22.70 17.39 16.85
CA GLY A 109 22.48 16.81 18.18
C GLY A 109 21.23 15.93 18.31
N TYR A 110 20.62 15.53 17.20
CA TYR A 110 19.47 14.62 17.20
C TYR A 110 19.87 13.15 17.34
N LEU A 111 21.14 12.83 17.08
CA LEU A 111 21.74 11.51 17.23
C LEU A 111 23.04 11.64 18.04
N TRP A 112 23.13 10.89 19.13
CA TRP A 112 24.33 10.72 19.97
C TRP A 112 25.29 9.65 19.42
#